data_AF-A0A7S1GK91-F1
#
_entry.id   AF-A0A7S1GK91-F1
#
_cell.length_a   1.000
_cell.length_b   1.000
_cell.length_c   1.000
_cell.angle_alpha   90.00
_cell.angle_beta   90.00
_cell.angle_gamma   90.00
#
_symmetry.space_group_name_H-M   'P 1'
#
loop_
_entity.id
_entity.type
_entity.pdbx_description
1 polymer ?
#
loop_
_entity_poly.entity_id
_entity_poly.type
_entity_poly.pdbx_seq_one_letter_code
_entity_poly.pdbx_strand_id
1 'polypeptide(L)'
;EQFGMIIPSSYGTHFCYSTIGPNKRLEDVLNEMAEDLAGIPEVVLVSRGPMASCIAQYYLESHSLAALVMIDPIVPPPTADLARKVISCFNVSDEVSKHYVARLCTLQRQLKLEAGSVPMLVIVGSNSAVIEKTGREVAARHCESETGFPAAIFGMECAKETLEQISKWLDAL
;
A
#
# COMPACT_ATOMS: atom_id res chain seq x y z
N GLU A 1 7.30 0.96 17.78
CA GLU A 1 8.52 1.59 18.33
C GLU A 1 9.73 1.57 17.38
N GLN A 2 9.98 0.52 16.57
CA GLN A 2 11.14 0.49 15.65
C GLN A 2 11.12 1.51 14.48
N PHE A 3 9.94 1.94 14.01
CA PHE A 3 9.81 2.86 12.87
C PHE A 3 10.51 4.21 13.10
N GLY A 4 10.35 4.80 14.29
CA GLY A 4 10.95 6.10 14.64
C GLY A 4 12.44 6.05 14.98
N MET A 5 13.05 4.86 15.03
CA MET A 5 14.50 4.70 15.24
C MET A 5 15.30 4.70 13.94
N ILE A 6 14.67 4.40 12.80
CA ILE A 6 15.35 4.25 11.50
C ILE A 6 14.98 5.38 10.54
N ILE A 7 13.72 5.85 10.56
CA ILE A 7 13.34 7.05 9.81
C ILE A 7 13.83 8.27 10.59
N PRO A 8 14.60 9.19 9.97
CA PRO A 8 15.07 10.40 10.63
C PRO A 8 13.91 11.19 11.27
N SER A 9 14.11 11.66 12.50
CA SER A 9 13.08 12.41 13.25
C SER A 9 12.66 13.72 12.56
N SER A 10 13.46 14.20 11.60
CA SER A 10 13.15 15.37 10.77
C SER A 10 11.95 15.18 9.84
N TYR A 11 11.57 13.94 9.49
CA TYR A 11 10.47 13.69 8.56
C TYR A 11 9.08 13.87 9.18
N GLY A 12 8.95 13.89 10.51
CA GLY A 12 7.65 13.84 11.19
C GLY A 12 6.90 12.51 10.94
N THR A 13 6.33 11.92 11.97
CA THR A 13 5.62 10.63 11.84
C THR A 13 4.20 10.77 12.30
N HIS A 14 3.25 10.52 11.39
CA HIS A 14 1.83 10.48 11.66
C HIS A 14 1.27 9.09 11.35
N PHE A 15 0.41 8.58 12.21
CA PHE A 15 -0.28 7.31 12.00
C PHE A 15 -1.72 7.60 11.63
N CYS A 16 -2.12 7.17 10.44
CA CYS A 16 -3.51 7.16 10.01
C CYS A 16 -4.09 5.76 10.27
N TYR A 17 -5.29 5.72 10.85
CA TYR A 17 -5.98 4.46 11.11
C TYR A 17 -7.38 4.53 10.51
N SER A 18 -7.65 3.71 9.50
CA SER A 18 -9.02 3.52 9.04
C SER A 18 -9.62 2.22 9.57
N THR A 19 -10.84 2.34 10.10
CA THR A 19 -11.64 1.19 10.50
C THR A 19 -12.42 0.64 9.31
N ILE A 20 -12.05 -0.53 8.81
CA ILE A 20 -12.78 -1.15 7.70
C ILE A 20 -13.91 -2.01 8.29
N GLY A 21 -15.08 -1.42 8.51
CA GLY A 21 -16.29 -2.13 8.99
C GLY A 21 -17.17 -2.67 7.84
N PRO A 22 -18.00 -3.71 8.05
CA PRO A 22 -18.75 -4.41 6.98
C PRO A 22 -19.61 -3.51 6.09
N ASN A 23 -20.15 -2.42 6.64
CA ASN A 23 -21.09 -1.53 5.96
C ASN A 23 -20.45 -0.24 5.43
N LYS A 24 -19.14 -0.08 5.63
CA LYS A 24 -18.45 1.15 5.29
C LYS A 24 -18.09 1.19 3.82
N ARG A 25 -18.38 2.28 3.13
CA ARG A 25 -18.04 2.44 1.70
C ARG A 25 -16.56 2.78 1.55
N LEU A 26 -16.02 2.60 0.35
CA LEU A 26 -14.65 3.01 0.06
C LEU A 26 -14.50 4.51 0.30
N GLU A 27 -15.47 5.30 -0.15
CA GLU A 27 -15.47 6.76 -0.01
C GLU A 27 -15.40 7.19 1.46
N ASP A 28 -16.10 6.50 2.35
CA ASP A 28 -16.04 6.77 3.80
C ASP A 28 -14.64 6.49 4.37
N VAL A 29 -14.00 5.42 3.92
CA VAL A 29 -12.61 5.07 4.30
C VAL A 29 -11.63 6.13 3.80
N LEU A 30 -11.78 6.57 2.56
CA LEU A 30 -10.90 7.59 1.98
C LEU A 30 -11.06 8.95 2.67
N ASN A 31 -12.30 9.32 3.02
CA ASN A 31 -12.58 10.57 3.73
C ASN A 31 -11.97 10.59 5.13
N GLU A 32 -12.08 9.49 5.90
CA GLU A 32 -11.41 9.41 7.20
C GLU A 32 -9.89 9.55 7.09
N MET A 33 -9.29 8.89 6.09
CA MET A 33 -7.86 9.06 5.83
C MET A 33 -7.51 10.51 5.48
N ALA A 34 -8.36 11.20 4.74
CA ALA A 34 -8.16 12.59 4.37
C ALA A 34 -8.28 13.53 5.58
N GLU A 35 -9.21 13.25 6.49
CA GLU A 35 -9.36 13.98 7.75
C GLU A 35 -8.12 13.81 8.64
N ASP A 36 -7.60 12.58 8.78
CA ASP A 36 -6.38 12.30 9.54
C ASP A 36 -5.14 13.01 8.99
N LEU A 37 -5.07 13.16 7.66
CA LEU A 37 -3.94 13.77 6.96
C LEU A 37 -4.15 15.28 6.69
N ALA A 38 -5.28 15.83 7.13
CA ALA A 38 -5.63 17.23 6.89
C ALA A 38 -4.59 18.17 7.53
N GLY A 39 -4.05 19.07 6.73
CA GLY A 39 -3.09 20.09 7.19
C GLY A 39 -1.65 19.59 7.34
N ILE A 40 -1.35 18.35 6.96
CA ILE A 40 0.03 17.85 6.86
C ILE A 40 0.53 18.13 5.43
N PRO A 41 1.49 19.04 5.22
CA PRO A 41 2.08 19.25 3.90
C PRO A 41 2.95 18.05 3.50
N GLU A 42 3.03 17.77 2.19
CA GLU A 42 3.99 16.84 1.58
C GLU A 42 3.99 15.42 2.20
N VAL A 43 2.80 14.85 2.39
CA VAL A 43 2.64 13.52 2.98
C VAL A 43 3.23 12.41 2.10
N VAL A 44 4.13 11.61 2.68
CA VAL A 44 4.50 10.29 2.14
C VAL A 44 3.69 9.21 2.85
N LEU A 45 2.84 8.51 2.10
CA LEU A 45 2.01 7.45 2.67
C LEU A 45 2.75 6.11 2.62
N VAL A 46 2.92 5.46 3.77
CA VAL A 46 3.47 4.09 3.85
C VAL A 46 2.36 3.11 4.20
N SER A 47 2.05 2.22 3.27
CA SER A 47 0.98 1.21 3.41
C SER A 47 1.57 -0.19 3.46
N ARG A 48 1.05 -1.05 4.35
CA ARG A 48 1.50 -2.43 4.51
C ARG A 48 0.35 -3.42 4.39
N GLY A 49 0.55 -4.39 3.51
CA GLY A 49 -0.37 -5.46 3.20
C GLY A 49 -1.31 -5.15 2.04
N PRO A 50 -2.01 -6.17 1.51
CA PRO A 50 -2.78 -6.08 0.28
C PRO A 50 -3.88 -5.02 0.33
N MET A 51 -4.74 -5.06 1.34
CA MET A 51 -5.87 -4.14 1.51
C MET A 51 -5.41 -2.69 1.70
N ALA A 52 -4.45 -2.46 2.59
CA ALA A 52 -3.96 -1.11 2.87
C ALA A 52 -3.34 -0.50 1.61
N SER A 53 -2.55 -1.26 0.86
CA SER A 53 -1.94 -0.81 -0.39
C SER A 53 -2.98 -0.58 -1.49
N CYS A 54 -4.05 -1.39 -1.53
CA CYS A 54 -5.18 -1.19 -2.44
C CYS A 54 -5.91 0.13 -2.14
N ILE A 55 -6.20 0.39 -0.86
CA ILE A 55 -6.85 1.63 -0.41
C ILE A 55 -5.94 2.84 -0.66
N ALA A 56 -4.64 2.74 -0.38
CA ALA A 56 -3.69 3.81 -0.62
C ALA A 56 -3.62 4.22 -2.10
N GLN A 57 -3.71 3.25 -3.01
CA GLN A 57 -3.82 3.55 -4.45
C GLN A 57 -5.11 4.30 -4.79
N TYR A 58 -6.26 3.90 -4.23
CA TYR A 58 -7.52 4.65 -4.42
C TYR A 58 -7.52 6.03 -3.77
N TYR A 59 -6.86 6.18 -2.62
CA TYR A 59 -6.70 7.46 -1.94
C TYR A 59 -6.00 8.47 -2.84
N LEU A 60 -4.93 8.05 -3.50
CA LEU A 60 -4.15 8.87 -4.42
C LEU A 60 -4.96 9.35 -5.65
N GLU A 61 -6.06 8.69 -6.02
CA GLU A 61 -6.94 9.19 -7.10
C GLU A 61 -7.78 10.39 -6.69
N SER A 62 -7.94 10.64 -5.39
CA SER A 62 -8.82 11.70 -4.86
C SER A 62 -8.08 12.72 -4.01
N HIS A 63 -6.84 12.44 -3.62
CA HIS A 63 -6.04 13.28 -2.73
C HIS A 63 -4.58 13.26 -3.17
N SER A 64 -3.90 14.40 -3.01
CA SER A 64 -2.48 14.51 -3.33
C SER A 64 -1.61 13.89 -2.24
N LEU A 65 -0.58 13.16 -2.66
CA LEU A 65 0.52 12.71 -1.82
C LEU A 65 1.83 13.20 -2.44
N ALA A 66 2.87 13.41 -1.62
CA ALA A 66 4.22 13.64 -2.13
C ALA A 66 4.82 12.35 -2.69
N ALA A 67 4.53 11.22 -2.05
CA ALA A 67 5.01 9.90 -2.47
C ALA A 67 4.17 8.77 -1.85
N LEU A 68 4.28 7.56 -2.41
CA LEU A 68 3.58 6.37 -1.92
C LEU A 68 4.51 5.16 -1.80
N VAL A 69 4.61 4.61 -0.60
CA VAL A 69 5.30 3.34 -0.33
C VAL A 69 4.26 2.25 -0.08
N MET A 70 4.40 1.12 -0.78
CA MET A 70 3.54 -0.04 -0.65
C MET A 70 4.35 -1.28 -0.29
N ILE A 71 3.99 -1.96 0.79
CA ILE A 71 4.61 -3.21 1.24
C ILE A 71 3.59 -4.33 1.06
N ASP A 72 3.94 -5.40 0.32
CA ASP A 72 3.08 -6.53 -0.03
C ASP A 72 1.74 -6.11 -0.70
N PRO A 73 1.77 -5.34 -1.81
CA PRO A 73 0.55 -4.82 -2.41
C PRO A 73 -0.21 -5.86 -3.24
N ILE A 74 -1.47 -5.52 -3.55
CA ILE A 74 -2.33 -6.23 -4.49
C ILE A 74 -2.80 -5.29 -5.59
N VAL A 75 -3.02 -5.87 -6.77
CA VAL A 75 -3.54 -5.14 -7.93
C VAL A 75 -5.05 -4.88 -7.77
N PRO A 76 -5.49 -3.61 -7.88
CA PRO A 76 -6.91 -3.27 -7.96
C PRO A 76 -7.45 -3.29 -9.41
N PRO A 77 -8.72 -3.69 -9.61
CA PRO A 77 -9.56 -4.42 -8.67
C PRO A 77 -9.14 -5.90 -8.60
N PRO A 78 -9.02 -6.50 -7.41
CA PRO A 78 -8.67 -7.90 -7.31
C PRO A 78 -9.87 -8.79 -7.66
N THR A 79 -9.61 -9.91 -8.32
CA THR A 79 -10.63 -10.96 -8.46
C THR A 79 -10.87 -11.66 -7.13
N ALA A 80 -12.06 -12.24 -6.94
CA ALA A 80 -12.37 -13.01 -5.73
C ALA A 80 -11.45 -14.23 -5.54
N ASP A 81 -10.94 -14.80 -6.63
CA ASP A 81 -9.94 -15.87 -6.58
C ASP A 81 -8.58 -15.34 -6.11
N LEU A 82 -8.11 -14.21 -6.66
CA LEU A 82 -6.87 -13.59 -6.23
C LEU A 82 -6.93 -13.17 -4.76
N ALA A 83 -8.02 -12.53 -4.33
CA ALA A 83 -8.22 -12.12 -2.95
C ALA A 83 -8.13 -13.33 -1.99
N ARG A 84 -8.78 -14.46 -2.32
CA ARG A 84 -8.70 -15.70 -1.55
C ARG A 84 -7.27 -16.25 -1.46
N LYS A 85 -6.56 -16.31 -2.59
CA LYS A 85 -5.17 -16.77 -2.64
C LYS A 85 -4.26 -15.90 -1.78
N VAL A 86 -4.38 -14.58 -1.88
CA VAL A 86 -3.58 -13.63 -1.11
C VAL A 86 -3.83 -13.79 0.38
N ILE A 87 -5.09 -13.86 0.82
CA ILE A 87 -5.45 -14.02 2.25
C ILE A 87 -4.92 -15.33 2.84
N SER A 88 -4.94 -16.41 2.06
CA SER A 88 -4.41 -17.71 2.49
C SER A 88 -2.93 -17.65 2.90
N CYS A 89 -2.19 -16.62 2.44
CA CYS A 89 -0.80 -16.40 2.80
C CYS A 89 -0.60 -15.78 4.19
N PHE A 90 -1.65 -15.25 4.83
CA PHE A 90 -1.54 -14.49 6.08
C PHE A 90 -1.97 -15.26 7.34
N ASN A 91 -2.24 -16.57 7.24
CA ASN A 91 -2.64 -17.43 8.38
C ASN A 91 -3.74 -16.81 9.27
N VAL A 92 -4.70 -16.12 8.67
CA VAL A 92 -5.83 -15.51 9.39
C VAL A 92 -6.99 -16.50 9.53
N SER A 93 -7.87 -16.29 10.51
CA SER A 93 -9.04 -17.16 10.71
C SER A 93 -9.99 -17.14 9.49
N ASP A 94 -10.83 -18.16 9.35
CA ASP A 94 -11.82 -18.26 8.27
C ASP A 94 -12.80 -17.07 8.25
N GLU A 95 -13.20 -16.57 9.42
CA GLU A 95 -14.11 -15.42 9.52
C GLU A 95 -13.43 -14.13 9.05
N VAL A 96 -12.19 -13.90 9.48
CA VAL A 96 -11.38 -12.75 9.02
C VAL A 96 -11.11 -12.86 7.53
N SER A 97 -10.84 -14.07 7.03
CA SER A 97 -10.63 -14.34 5.61
C SER A 97 -11.86 -13.97 4.79
N LYS A 98 -13.04 -14.48 5.17
CA LYS A 98 -14.30 -14.20 4.47
C LYS A 98 -14.60 -12.70 4.43
N HIS A 99 -14.41 -12.02 5.55
CA HIS A 99 -14.58 -10.58 5.63
C HIS A 99 -13.63 -9.87 4.67
N TYR A 100 -12.34 -10.19 4.73
CA TYR A 100 -11.33 -9.55 3.89
C TYR A 100 -11.56 -9.79 2.38
N VAL A 101 -11.89 -11.02 1.96
CA VAL A 101 -12.25 -11.33 0.56
C VAL A 101 -13.42 -10.47 0.13
N ALA A 102 -14.51 -10.49 0.90
CA ALA A 102 -15.73 -9.76 0.58
C ALA A 102 -15.43 -8.27 0.39
N ARG A 103 -14.59 -7.69 1.26
CA ARG A 103 -14.24 -6.27 1.19
C ARG A 103 -13.36 -5.95 -0.01
N LEU A 104 -12.31 -6.72 -0.28
CA LEU A 104 -11.52 -6.55 -1.52
C LEU A 104 -12.40 -6.68 -2.76
N CYS A 105 -13.36 -7.60 -2.74
CA CYS A 105 -14.32 -7.79 -3.83
C CYS A 105 -15.36 -6.67 -3.90
N THR A 106 -15.57 -5.84 -2.87
CA THR A 106 -16.41 -4.63 -3.01
C THR A 106 -15.68 -3.50 -3.70
N LEU A 107 -14.34 -3.54 -3.72
CA LEU A 107 -13.49 -2.55 -4.40
C LEU A 107 -13.35 -2.84 -5.91
N GLN A 108 -14.39 -3.36 -6.58
CA GLN A 108 -14.34 -3.72 -8.03
C GLN A 108 -14.23 -2.52 -8.97
N ARG A 109 -14.14 -1.29 -8.43
CA ARG A 109 -13.89 -0.11 -9.24
C ARG A 109 -12.55 -0.29 -9.95
N GLN A 110 -12.48 0.07 -11.22
CA GLN A 110 -11.19 0.10 -11.91
C GLN A 110 -10.35 1.25 -11.37
N LEU A 111 -9.10 0.97 -10.99
CA LEU A 111 -8.12 2.02 -10.69
C LEU A 111 -7.84 2.81 -11.97
N LYS A 112 -8.07 4.13 -11.90
CA LYS A 112 -7.81 5.16 -12.91
C LYS A 112 -6.47 5.87 -12.70
N LEU A 113 -5.75 5.59 -11.61
CA LEU A 113 -4.42 6.13 -11.35
C LEU A 113 -3.45 5.84 -12.50
N GLU A 114 -2.84 6.89 -13.03
CA GLU A 114 -1.84 6.85 -14.10
C GLU A 114 -0.44 6.53 -13.55
N ALA A 115 0.38 5.87 -14.36
CA ALA A 115 1.77 5.58 -14.01
C ALA A 115 2.56 6.89 -13.78
N GLY A 116 3.46 6.90 -12.80
CA GLY A 116 4.28 8.07 -12.50
C GLY A 116 3.54 9.27 -11.90
N SER A 117 2.28 9.11 -11.45
CA SER A 117 1.51 10.20 -10.81
C SER A 117 2.21 10.82 -9.59
N VAL A 118 2.95 9.99 -8.85
CA VAL A 118 3.86 10.37 -7.75
C VAL A 118 5.04 9.38 -7.73
N PRO A 119 6.17 9.71 -7.09
CA PRO A 119 7.19 8.72 -6.77
C PRO A 119 6.59 7.56 -5.96
N MET A 120 6.85 6.33 -6.39
CA MET A 120 6.38 5.12 -5.71
C MET A 120 7.50 4.13 -5.38
N LEU A 121 7.36 3.44 -4.26
CA LEU A 121 8.22 2.34 -3.83
C LEU A 121 7.35 1.11 -3.57
N VAL A 122 7.66 0.00 -4.24
CA VAL A 122 7.00 -1.29 -4.01
C VAL A 122 7.97 -2.24 -3.32
N ILE A 123 7.59 -2.75 -2.16
CA ILE A 123 8.37 -3.74 -1.41
C ILE A 123 7.55 -5.02 -1.28
N VAL A 124 8.14 -6.16 -1.58
CA VAL A 124 7.59 -7.48 -1.30
C VAL A 124 8.43 -8.12 -0.20
N GLY A 125 7.84 -8.20 0.99
CA GLY A 125 8.45 -8.84 2.15
C GLY A 125 7.95 -10.27 2.39
N SER A 126 6.86 -10.68 1.74
CA SER A 126 6.37 -12.05 1.84
C SER A 126 7.10 -13.02 0.90
N ASN A 127 7.43 -14.21 1.40
CA ASN A 127 7.94 -15.34 0.60
C ASN A 127 6.85 -16.06 -0.21
N SER A 128 5.63 -15.52 -0.25
CA SER A 128 4.55 -16.08 -1.05
C SER A 128 4.71 -15.71 -2.53
N ALA A 129 4.78 -16.72 -3.39
CA ALA A 129 4.76 -16.54 -4.84
C ALA A 129 3.53 -15.74 -5.33
N VAL A 130 2.40 -15.83 -4.61
CA VAL A 130 1.19 -15.05 -4.93
C VAL A 130 1.41 -13.56 -4.66
N ILE A 131 1.98 -13.23 -3.50
CA ILE A 131 2.23 -11.83 -3.11
C ILE A 131 3.36 -11.23 -3.94
N GLU A 132 4.39 -12.03 -4.25
CA GLU A 132 5.45 -11.60 -5.17
C GLU A 132 4.89 -11.28 -6.56
N LYS A 133 4.02 -12.15 -7.09
CA LYS A 133 3.35 -11.91 -8.36
C LYS A 133 2.55 -10.62 -8.34
N THR A 134 1.72 -10.39 -7.32
CA THR A 134 0.91 -9.16 -7.25
C THR A 134 1.78 -7.93 -7.06
N GLY A 135 2.87 -8.03 -6.28
CA GLY A 135 3.85 -6.96 -6.14
C GLY A 135 4.49 -6.59 -7.47
N ARG A 136 4.88 -7.58 -8.28
CA ARG A 136 5.43 -7.36 -9.63
C ARG A 136 4.41 -6.71 -10.57
N GLU A 137 3.15 -7.11 -10.50
CA GLU A 137 2.08 -6.52 -11.33
C GLU A 137 1.78 -5.06 -10.93
N VAL A 138 1.73 -4.76 -9.63
CA VAL A 138 1.57 -3.37 -9.13
C VAL A 138 2.78 -2.53 -9.53
N ALA A 139 3.99 -3.08 -9.39
CA ALA A 139 5.21 -2.45 -9.86
C ALA A 139 5.08 -2.15 -11.36
N ALA A 140 4.93 -3.17 -12.23
CA ALA A 140 4.82 -2.98 -13.68
C ALA A 140 3.82 -1.88 -14.08
N ARG A 141 2.65 -1.84 -13.43
CA ARG A 141 1.63 -0.81 -13.67
C ARG A 141 2.12 0.62 -13.43
N HIS A 142 2.92 0.84 -12.39
CA HIS A 142 3.39 2.17 -11.98
C HIS A 142 4.84 2.46 -12.41
N CYS A 143 5.59 1.43 -12.83
CA CYS A 143 7.02 1.45 -13.15
C CYS A 143 7.39 1.78 -14.58
N GLU A 144 6.46 1.76 -15.53
CA GLU A 144 6.79 1.93 -16.95
C GLU A 144 7.02 3.39 -17.39
N SER A 145 7.14 4.34 -16.45
CA SER A 145 7.42 5.75 -16.76
C SER A 145 8.91 6.00 -17.03
N GLU A 146 9.24 6.61 -18.18
CA GLU A 146 10.58 7.12 -18.54
C GLU A 146 11.14 8.15 -17.52
N THR A 147 10.33 8.60 -16.55
CA THR A 147 10.71 9.59 -15.53
C THR A 147 11.50 9.03 -14.34
N GLY A 148 11.83 7.73 -14.35
CA GLY A 148 12.93 7.22 -13.54
C GLY A 148 12.67 7.13 -12.04
N PHE A 149 11.45 6.85 -11.57
CA PHE A 149 11.23 6.25 -10.26
C PHE A 149 9.93 5.45 -10.30
N PRO A 150 10.06 4.13 -10.35
CA PRO A 150 9.98 3.44 -9.06
C PRO A 150 10.97 2.28 -8.86
N ALA A 151 11.34 2.08 -7.60
CA ALA A 151 12.10 0.92 -7.15
C ALA A 151 11.13 -0.18 -6.68
N ALA A 152 11.40 -1.41 -7.11
CA ALA A 152 10.73 -2.60 -6.60
C ALA A 152 11.78 -3.48 -5.88
N ILE A 153 11.53 -3.78 -4.60
CA ILE A 153 12.44 -4.59 -3.78
C ILE A 153 11.73 -5.88 -3.38
N PHE A 154 12.39 -7.02 -3.55
CA PHE A 154 11.81 -8.34 -3.31
C PHE A 154 12.66 -9.13 -2.31
N GLY A 155 12.01 -9.99 -1.52
CA GLY A 155 12.68 -10.93 -0.62
C GLY A 155 13.12 -10.31 0.70
N MET A 156 12.41 -9.29 1.19
CA MET A 156 12.76 -8.61 2.44
C MET A 156 12.09 -9.28 3.65
N GLU A 157 12.80 -10.20 4.31
CA GLU A 157 12.24 -10.95 5.45
C GLU A 157 12.23 -10.13 6.77
N CYS A 158 13.06 -9.08 6.87
CA CYS A 158 13.24 -8.31 8.12
C CYS A 158 12.67 -6.88 8.03
N ALA A 159 11.94 -6.48 9.09
CA ALA A 159 11.38 -5.13 9.24
C ALA A 159 12.47 -4.03 9.24
N LYS A 160 13.63 -4.32 9.84
CA LYS A 160 14.77 -3.37 9.88
C LYS A 160 15.26 -3.03 8.48
N GLU A 161 15.51 -4.06 7.67
CA GLU A 161 15.97 -3.87 6.29
C GLU A 161 14.92 -3.09 5.49
N THR A 162 13.63 -3.42 5.66
CA THR A 162 12.53 -2.74 4.96
C THR A 162 12.55 -1.24 5.24
N LEU A 163 12.74 -0.87 6.51
CA LEU A 163 12.83 0.52 6.95
C LEU A 163 14.09 1.22 6.41
N GLU A 164 15.23 0.54 6.37
CA GLU A 164 16.46 1.09 5.79
C GLU A 164 16.31 1.38 4.30
N GLN A 165 15.61 0.52 3.56
CA GLN A 165 15.34 0.76 2.13
C GLN A 165 14.39 1.92 1.92
N ILE A 166 13.34 2.03 2.75
CA ILE A 166 12.43 3.19 2.72
C ILE A 166 13.21 4.47 3.00
N SER A 167 14.06 4.51 4.03
CA SER A 167 14.87 5.68 4.35
C SER A 167 15.78 6.08 3.19
N LYS A 168 16.52 5.13 2.61
CA LYS A 168 17.42 5.38 1.47
C LYS A 168 16.68 5.91 0.25
N TRP A 169 15.47 5.41 0.03
CA TRP A 169 14.63 5.86 -1.08
C TRP A 169 14.09 7.28 -0.84
N LEU A 170 13.64 7.58 0.38
CA LEU A 170 13.20 8.93 0.77
C LEU A 170 14.31 9.97 0.61
N ASP A 171 15.54 9.64 1.01
CA ASP A 171 16.69 10.54 0.89
C ASP A 171 17.09 10.81 -0.59
N ALA A 172 16.57 10.04 -1.54
CA ALA A 172 16.84 10.17 -2.97
C ALA A 172 15.73 10.92 -3.76
N LEU A 173 14.60 11.24 -3.12
CA LEU A 173 13.50 12.03 -3.69
C LEU A 173 13.81 13.53 -3.64
#